data_AF-A0A3B7DA99-F1
#
_entry.id   AF-A0A3B7DA99-F1
#
_cell.length_a   1.000
_cell.length_b   1.000
_cell.length_c   1.000
_cell.angle_alpha   90.00
_cell.angle_beta   90.00
_cell.angle_gamma   90.00
#
_symmetry.space_group_name_H-M   'P 1'
#
loop_
_entity.id
_entity.type
_entity.pdbx_description
1 polymer ?
#
loop_
_entity_poly.entity_id
_entity_poly.type
_entity_poly.pdbx_seq_one_letter_code
_entity_poly.pdbx_strand_id
1 'polypeptide(L)'
;MQHPRRFAVLVTGEALVVIAYVLAIVIDPDVSSLRTPLRVIAVAGAVIIAVTLYQAWSTKSTAVSLAGMLTALLGGACLASTAISATGDRVFASTPVATLGTAALVAAVVLGQVTLAQNGRPNP
;
A
#
# COMPACT_ATOMS: atom_id res chain seq x y z
N MET A 1 -18.06 -17.11 0.04
CA MET A 1 -16.93 -17.21 1.00
C MET A 1 -15.62 -16.53 0.52
N GLN A 2 -15.65 -15.54 -0.40
CA GLN A 2 -14.43 -14.89 -0.94
C GLN A 2 -13.89 -13.69 -0.11
N HIS A 3 -14.64 -13.19 0.87
CA HIS A 3 -14.29 -12.01 1.67
C HIS A 3 -13.04 -12.13 2.58
N PRO A 4 -12.82 -13.21 3.35
CA PRO A 4 -11.71 -13.24 4.31
C PRO A 4 -10.34 -13.28 3.64
N ARG A 5 -10.24 -13.87 2.43
CA ARG A 5 -8.99 -13.92 1.66
C ARG A 5 -8.57 -12.54 1.14
N ARG A 6 -9.52 -11.74 0.63
CA ARG A 6 -9.22 -10.37 0.14
C ARG A 6 -8.80 -9.46 1.28
N PHE A 7 -9.43 -9.59 2.44
CA PHE A 7 -9.05 -8.88 3.66
C PHE A 7 -7.61 -9.19 4.07
N ALA A 8 -7.25 -10.48 4.16
CA ALA A 8 -5.91 -10.91 4.53
C ALA A 8 -4.84 -10.41 3.55
N VAL A 9 -5.11 -10.44 2.24
CA VAL A 9 -4.16 -9.95 1.22
C VAL A 9 -3.93 -8.44 1.35
N LEU A 10 -4.97 -7.66 1.63
CA LEU A 10 -4.89 -6.21 1.77
C LEU A 10 -4.02 -5.82 2.98
N VAL A 11 -4.26 -6.47 4.13
CA VAL A 11 -3.50 -6.26 5.36
C VAL A 11 -2.05 -6.73 5.21
N THR A 12 -1.82 -7.85 4.54
CA THR A 12 -0.45 -8.32 4.24
C THR A 12 0.29 -7.32 3.36
N GLY A 13 -0.36 -6.79 2.32
CA GLY A 13 0.22 -5.75 1.47
C GLY A 13 0.61 -4.50 2.26
N GLU A 14 -0.25 -4.06 3.17
CA GLU A 14 0.02 -2.92 4.05
C GLU A 14 1.17 -3.19 5.03
N ALA A 15 1.17 -4.36 5.66
CA ALA A 15 2.23 -4.75 6.59
C ALA A 15 3.61 -4.73 5.90
N LEU A 16 3.70 -5.22 4.66
CA LEU A 16 4.95 -5.16 3.88
C LEU A 16 5.43 -3.74 3.65
N VAL A 17 4.52 -2.83 3.28
CA VAL A 17 4.84 -1.41 3.04
C VAL A 17 5.30 -0.73 4.33
N VAL A 18 4.56 -0.92 5.43
CA VAL A 18 4.86 -0.29 6.72
C VAL A 18 6.17 -0.81 7.29
N ILE A 19 6.40 -2.13 7.26
CA ILE A 19 7.65 -2.73 7.75
C ILE A 19 8.84 -2.19 6.94
N ALA A 20 8.72 -2.15 5.62
CA ALA A 20 9.79 -1.62 4.77
C ALA A 20 10.05 -0.14 5.05
N TYR A 21 9.00 0.67 5.23
CA TYR A 21 9.11 2.09 5.57
C TYR A 21 9.79 2.30 6.94
N VAL A 22 9.36 1.58 7.97
CA VAL A 22 9.89 1.71 9.34
C VAL A 22 11.36 1.28 9.39
N LEU A 23 11.72 0.16 8.77
CA LEU A 23 13.11 -0.29 8.70
C LEU A 23 14.01 0.70 7.94
N ALA A 24 13.47 1.35 6.90
CA ALA A 24 14.20 2.26 6.05
C ALA A 24 14.40 3.68 6.62
N ILE A 25 13.49 4.16 7.48
CA ILE A 25 13.46 5.56 7.93
C ILE A 25 13.61 5.70 9.45
N VAL A 26 13.12 4.75 10.24
CA VAL A 26 13.04 4.89 11.71
C VAL A 26 14.20 4.20 12.42
N ILE A 27 14.60 3.02 11.94
CA ILE A 27 15.57 2.17 12.67
C ILE A 27 17.02 2.45 12.23
N ASP A 28 17.22 3.09 11.06
CA ASP A 28 18.51 3.31 10.39
C ASP A 28 19.54 2.19 10.64
N PRO A 29 19.18 0.90 10.43
CA PRO A 29 20.14 -0.18 10.66
C PRO A 29 21.19 -0.13 9.55
N ASP A 30 22.34 -0.80 9.75
CA ASP A 30 23.34 -1.02 8.71
C ASP A 30 22.78 -1.97 7.62
N VAL A 31 21.78 -1.49 6.88
CA VAL A 31 20.95 -2.23 5.91
C VAL A 31 21.54 -2.17 4.52
N SER A 32 22.85 -1.95 4.40
CA SER A 32 23.54 -1.88 3.10
C SER A 32 23.16 -3.05 2.18
N SER A 33 23.06 -4.26 2.74
CA SER A 33 22.61 -5.48 2.04
C SER A 33 21.09 -5.58 1.83
N LEU A 34 20.28 -4.89 2.63
CA LEU A 34 18.82 -4.96 2.61
C LEU A 34 18.13 -3.79 1.87
N ARG A 35 18.86 -2.79 1.39
CA ARG A 35 18.28 -1.61 0.70
C ARG A 35 17.48 -1.97 -0.53
N THR A 36 18.06 -2.73 -1.45
CA THR A 36 17.39 -3.18 -2.68
C THR A 36 16.16 -4.03 -2.36
N PRO A 37 16.23 -5.07 -1.51
CA PRO A 37 15.05 -5.84 -1.17
C PRO A 37 13.98 -5.02 -0.43
N LEU A 38 14.36 -4.06 0.43
CA LEU A 38 13.40 -3.14 1.07
C LEU A 38 12.62 -2.31 0.04
N ARG A 39 13.29 -1.76 -0.97
CA ARG A 39 12.64 -1.04 -2.07
C ARG A 39 11.66 -1.94 -2.83
N VAL A 40 12.08 -3.16 -3.17
CA VAL A 40 11.25 -4.13 -3.88
C VAL A 40 10.03 -4.52 -3.06
N ILE A 41 10.21 -4.81 -1.77
CA ILE A 41 9.12 -5.18 -0.86
C ILE A 41 8.10 -4.04 -0.74
N ALA A 42 8.56 -2.81 -0.57
CA ALA A 42 7.67 -1.66 -0.45
C ALA A 42 6.85 -1.42 -1.73
N VAL A 43 7.50 -1.52 -2.91
CA VAL A 43 6.80 -1.39 -4.20
C VAL A 43 5.86 -2.56 -4.43
N ALA A 44 6.28 -3.79 -4.16
CA ALA A 44 5.44 -4.98 -4.31
C ALA A 44 4.19 -4.92 -3.40
N GLY A 45 4.35 -4.49 -2.15
CA GLY A 45 3.24 -4.28 -1.22
C GLY A 45 2.24 -3.24 -1.73
N ALA A 46 2.74 -2.11 -2.25
CA ALA A 46 1.88 -1.08 -2.86
C ALA A 46 1.11 -1.61 -4.09
N VAL A 47 1.75 -2.42 -4.94
CA VAL A 47 1.10 -3.07 -6.09
C VAL A 47 0.01 -4.04 -5.64
N ILE A 48 0.26 -4.84 -4.61
CA ILE A 48 -0.74 -5.78 -4.06
C ILE A 48 -1.98 -5.03 -3.59
N ILE A 49 -1.81 -3.91 -2.87
CA ILE A 49 -2.92 -3.07 -2.40
C ILE A 49 -3.71 -2.52 -3.60
N ALA A 50 -3.03 -1.92 -4.58
CA ALA A 50 -3.66 -1.31 -5.75
C ALA A 50 -4.45 -2.34 -6.58
N VAL A 51 -3.88 -3.52 -6.85
CA VAL A 51 -4.56 -4.59 -7.59
C VAL A 51 -5.78 -5.11 -6.83
N THR A 52 -5.67 -5.27 -5.51
CA THR A 52 -6.78 -5.78 -4.70
C THR A 52 -7.95 -4.79 -4.66
N LEU A 53 -7.67 -3.49 -4.53
CA LEU A 53 -8.68 -2.44 -4.56
C LEU A 53 -9.27 -2.23 -5.95
N TYR A 54 -8.46 -2.34 -7.00
CA TYR A 54 -8.96 -2.36 -8.38
C TYR A 54 -9.95 -3.50 -8.61
N GLN A 55 -9.63 -4.72 -8.15
CA GLN A 55 -10.56 -5.85 -8.24
C GLN A 55 -11.84 -5.63 -7.42
N ALA A 56 -11.75 -5.00 -6.25
CA ALA A 56 -12.91 -4.65 -5.44
C ALA A 56 -13.84 -3.66 -6.16
N TRP A 57 -13.26 -2.58 -6.73
CA TRP A 57 -13.98 -1.60 -7.53
C TRP A 57 -14.58 -2.20 -8.80
N SER A 58 -13.81 -3.02 -9.52
CA SER A 58 -14.23 -3.70 -10.74
C SER A 58 -15.40 -4.67 -10.49
N THR A 59 -15.44 -5.31 -9.32
CA THR A 59 -16.57 -6.19 -8.94
C THR A 59 -17.83 -5.38 -8.62
N LYS A 60 -17.69 -4.26 -7.89
CA LYS A 60 -18.82 -3.42 -7.50
C LYS A 60 -18.37 -1.97 -7.34
N SER A 61 -18.63 -1.19 -8.39
CA SER A 61 -18.20 0.21 -8.49
C SER A 61 -19.06 1.10 -7.59
N THR A 62 -18.48 1.52 -6.47
CA THR A 62 -19.03 2.53 -5.55
C THR A 62 -18.05 3.70 -5.42
N ALA A 63 -18.54 4.89 -5.04
CA ALA A 63 -17.69 6.05 -4.83
C ALA A 63 -16.54 5.78 -3.82
N VAL A 64 -16.83 5.03 -2.75
CA VAL A 64 -15.84 4.64 -1.73
C VAL A 64 -14.78 3.71 -2.32
N SER A 65 -15.18 2.72 -3.11
CA SER A 65 -14.24 1.79 -3.76
C SER A 65 -13.34 2.48 -4.80
N LEU A 66 -13.89 3.46 -5.53
CA LEU A 66 -13.13 4.28 -6.49
C LEU A 66 -12.13 5.17 -5.75
N ALA A 67 -12.57 5.84 -4.68
CA ALA A 67 -11.69 6.65 -3.84
C ALA A 67 -10.53 5.82 -3.29
N GLY A 68 -10.81 4.64 -2.71
CA GLY A 68 -9.77 3.73 -2.21
C GLY A 68 -8.78 3.32 -3.29
N MET A 69 -9.26 2.98 -4.50
CA MET A 69 -8.39 2.64 -5.63
C MET A 69 -7.48 3.81 -6.05
N LEU A 70 -8.04 5.01 -6.21
CA LEU A 70 -7.27 6.19 -6.60
C LEU A 70 -6.25 6.58 -5.54
N THR A 71 -6.62 6.52 -4.25
CA THR A 71 -5.70 6.78 -3.14
C THR A 71 -4.57 5.75 -3.11
N ALA A 72 -4.84 4.47 -3.38
CA ALA A 72 -3.80 3.44 -3.45
C ALA A 72 -2.84 3.66 -4.62
N LEU A 73 -3.35 4.03 -5.79
CA LEU A 73 -2.54 4.34 -6.97
C LEU A 73 -1.64 5.55 -6.71
N LEU A 74 -2.18 6.61 -6.13
CA LEU A 74 -1.42 7.81 -5.79
C LEU A 74 -0.34 7.49 -4.75
N GLY A 75 -0.71 6.79 -3.67
CA GLY A 75 0.22 6.39 -2.61
C GLY A 75 1.34 5.49 -3.13
N GLY A 76 0.98 4.49 -3.93
CA GLY A 76 1.92 3.58 -4.57
C GLY A 76 2.85 4.28 -5.57
N ALA A 77 2.33 5.24 -6.34
CA ALA A 77 3.15 6.04 -7.26
C ALA A 77 4.15 6.94 -6.52
N CYS A 78 3.73 7.61 -5.45
CA CYS A 78 4.64 8.37 -4.59
C CYS A 78 5.74 7.48 -4.02
N LEU A 79 5.36 6.32 -3.50
CA LEU A 79 6.31 5.39 -2.88
C LEU A 79 7.28 4.82 -3.90
N ALA A 80 6.80 4.34 -5.05
CA ALA A 80 7.63 3.85 -6.15
C ALA A 80 8.57 4.93 -6.70
N SER A 81 8.08 6.16 -6.88
CA SER A 81 8.91 7.28 -7.33
C SER A 81 10.08 7.50 -6.37
N THR A 82 9.82 7.55 -5.06
CA THR A 82 10.90 7.75 -4.09
C THR A 82 11.86 6.56 -3.99
N ALA A 83 11.38 5.33 -4.13
CA ALA A 83 12.21 4.13 -4.06
C ALA A 83 13.10 3.97 -5.31
N ILE A 84 12.58 4.31 -6.49
CA ILE A 84 13.29 4.23 -7.77
C ILE A 84 14.32 5.37 -7.87
N SER A 85 13.95 6.59 -7.49
CA SER A 85 14.84 7.75 -7.55
C SER A 85 15.91 7.77 -6.44
N ALA A 86 15.88 6.83 -5.50
CA ALA A 86 16.83 6.79 -4.41
C ALA A 86 18.23 6.41 -4.92
N THR A 87 19.19 7.32 -4.76
CA THR A 87 20.61 7.12 -5.11
C THR A 87 21.46 6.85 -3.87
N GLY A 88 22.58 6.15 -4.07
CA GLY A 88 23.54 5.83 -3.02
C GLY A 88 22.92 5.04 -1.87
N ASP A 89 23.10 5.55 -0.66
CA ASP A 89 22.87 4.80 0.57
C ASP A 89 21.43 4.87 1.11
N ARG A 90 20.53 5.55 0.41
CA ARG A 90 19.15 5.77 0.89
C ARG A 90 18.19 4.73 0.34
N VAL A 91 17.20 4.30 1.10
CA VAL A 91 16.11 3.46 0.58
C VAL A 91 15.11 4.31 -0.21
N PHE A 92 14.85 5.54 0.24
CA PHE A 92 13.94 6.49 -0.41
C PHE A 92 14.67 7.80 -0.71
N ALA A 93 14.42 8.38 -1.88
CA ALA A 93 15.01 9.65 -2.31
C ALA A 93 14.50 10.83 -1.46
N SER A 94 13.26 10.74 -0.99
CA SER A 94 12.56 11.79 -0.26
C SER A 94 11.69 11.19 0.83
N THR A 95 12.10 11.37 2.09
CA THR A 95 11.35 10.92 3.28
C THR A 95 9.95 11.53 3.34
N PRO A 96 9.73 12.83 3.09
CA PRO A 96 8.38 13.41 3.09
C PRO A 96 7.44 12.75 2.07
N VAL A 97 7.92 12.49 0.86
CA VAL A 97 7.11 11.88 -0.20
C VAL A 97 6.86 10.40 0.08
N ALA A 98 7.84 9.67 0.63
CA ALA A 98 7.64 8.29 1.07
C ALA A 98 6.61 8.19 2.21
N THR A 99 6.62 9.16 3.13
CA THR A 99 5.65 9.26 4.23
C THR A 99 4.24 9.52 3.71
N LEU A 100 4.09 10.47 2.79
CA LEU A 100 2.81 10.74 2.11
C LEU A 100 2.30 9.51 1.36
N GLY A 101 3.19 8.83 0.62
CA GLY A 101 2.85 7.61 -0.10
C GLY A 101 2.36 6.51 0.83
N THR A 102 3.03 6.32 1.95
CA THR A 102 2.67 5.34 2.98
C THR A 102 1.33 5.68 3.64
N ALA A 103 1.13 6.94 4.06
CA ALA A 103 -0.12 7.40 4.66
C ALA A 103 -1.32 7.27 3.69
N ALA A 104 -1.11 7.56 2.41
CA ALA A 104 -2.12 7.34 1.38
C ALA A 104 -2.45 5.85 1.23
N LEU A 105 -1.48 4.95 1.27
CA LEU A 105 -1.73 3.51 1.22
C LEU A 105 -2.52 3.02 2.45
N VAL A 106 -2.22 3.52 3.65
CA VAL A 106 -3.02 3.25 4.87
C VAL A 106 -4.46 3.71 4.69
N ALA A 107 -4.66 4.95 4.22
CA ALA A 107 -6.00 5.48 3.96
C ALA A 107 -6.75 4.64 2.92
N ALA A 108 -6.07 4.22 1.86
CA ALA A 108 -6.64 3.37 0.83
C ALA A 108 -7.06 1.99 1.36
N VAL A 109 -6.25 1.41 2.27
CA VAL A 109 -6.59 0.16 2.94
C VAL A 109 -7.85 0.33 3.77
N VAL A 110 -7.93 1.37 4.60
CA VAL A 110 -9.13 1.66 5.41
C VAL A 110 -10.37 1.79 4.53
N LEU A 111 -10.30 2.53 3.42
CA LEU A 111 -11.40 2.64 2.45
C LEU A 111 -11.75 1.28 1.81
N GLY A 112 -10.74 0.45 1.54
CA GLY A 112 -10.89 -0.93 1.12
C GLY A 112 -11.68 -1.77 2.12
N GLN A 113 -11.37 -1.65 3.41
CA GLN A 113 -12.08 -2.38 4.46
C GLN A 113 -13.54 -1.95 4.58
N VAL A 114 -13.81 -0.65 4.50
CA VAL A 114 -15.18 -0.12 4.48
C VAL A 114 -15.96 -0.68 3.28
N THR A 115 -15.35 -0.67 2.10
CA THR A 115 -15.95 -1.22 0.88
C THR A 115 -16.27 -2.71 1.01
N LEU A 116 -15.33 -3.50 1.52
CA LEU A 116 -15.51 -4.94 1.69
C LEU A 116 -16.58 -5.27 2.75
N ALA A 117 -16.67 -4.49 3.82
CA ALA A 117 -17.69 -4.64 4.86
C ALA A 117 -19.09 -4.30 4.36
N GLN A 118 -19.24 -3.24 3.56
CA GLN A 118 -20.53 -2.86 2.96
C GLN A 118 -21.06 -3.92 2.00
N ASN A 119 -20.17 -4.63 1.30
CA ASN A 119 -20.54 -5.68 0.36
C ASN A 119 -21.02 -6.98 1.03
N GLY A 120 -20.75 -7.17 2.32
CA GLY A 120 -21.18 -8.33 3.09
C GLY A 120 -22.51 -8.18 3.84
N ARG A 121 -23.12 -6.99 3.83
CA ARG A 121 -24.43 -6.78 4.48
C ARG A 121 -25.56 -7.29 3.57
N PRO A 122 -26.42 -8.21 4.03
CA PRO A 122 -27.66 -8.52 3.32
C PRO A 122 -28.52 -7.26 3.25
N ASN A 123 -29.16 -7.01 2.11
CA ASN A 123 -30.16 -5.94 1.99
C ASN A 123 -31.30 -6.20 2.99
N PRO A 124 -31.83 -5.16 3.65
CA PRO A 124 -33.02 -5.30 4.50
C PRO A 124 -34.25 -5.73 3.67
#